data_AF-W6L693-F1
#
_entry.id   AF-W6L693-F1
#
_cell.length_a   1.000
_cell.length_b   1.000
_cell.length_c   1.000
_cell.angle_alpha   90.00
_cell.angle_beta   90.00
_cell.angle_gamma   90.00
#
_symmetry.space_group_name_H-M   'P 1'
#
loop_
_entity.id
_entity.type
_entity.pdbx_description
1 polymer ?
#
loop_
_entity_poly.entity_id
_entity_poly.type
_entity_poly.pdbx_seq_one_letter_code
_entity_poly.pdbx_strand_id
1 'polypeptide(L)'
;MWAIMRRPILHGETCQQLEGRRRLCDFQSNMWLLPSHLHVLKLKMRTQNSKLVLPAEHFVEAPPRAFPLPQVPPGLMSTIVERVSPPTASEHLPMILDTKDPGVYFWRLSTMDEFLDASFLWCEMCFPRNWLLCSSNVIAWPQSPLQPLTILNAQETTNPFLLDPLLEHVNLVDGKPLSKSLSSGLTTVAAQFGYLSFAWLEACNASPDVRSRATPHSVLVLERMCLLHISQLSIETQRKLMMSASRFVLLRSAISSFVYITHEGWVSESRLRLTEKIERSDIPPLAEGSPRQPLLWVADNAGDDMDESDKYLVRYRCSQRLFFNVSQLTTKKALIS
;
A
#
# COMPACT_ATOMS: atom_id res chain seq x y z
N MET A 1 -6.33 3.61 5.39
CA MET A 1 -5.45 4.75 5.04
C MET A 1 -4.44 4.85 6.17
N TRP A 2 -3.15 4.67 5.88
CA TRP A 2 -2.18 4.08 6.82
C TRP A 2 -1.00 5.01 7.15
N ALA A 3 -0.46 4.82 8.35
CA ALA A 3 0.89 5.23 8.73
C ALA A 3 1.92 4.33 8.07
N ILE A 4 2.91 4.94 7.42
CA ILE A 4 3.87 4.21 6.57
C ILE A 4 5.22 4.16 7.29
N MET A 5 5.14 4.04 8.60
CA MET A 5 6.20 3.52 9.44
C MET A 5 5.60 2.27 10.04
N ARG A 6 6.00 1.10 9.52
CA ARG A 6 5.52 -0.21 10.02
C ARG A 6 5.77 -0.39 11.51
N ARG A 7 6.80 0.30 12.03
CA ARG A 7 7.24 0.28 13.42
C ARG A 7 7.14 1.70 14.00
N PRO A 8 6.54 1.88 15.19
CA PRO A 8 6.56 3.16 15.87
C PRO A 8 7.99 3.57 16.21
N ILE A 9 8.27 4.87 16.21
CA ILE A 9 9.52 5.41 16.76
C ILE A 9 9.38 5.36 18.28
N LEU A 10 10.16 4.49 18.94
CA LEU A 10 10.12 4.31 20.39
C LEU A 10 11.24 5.06 21.12
N HIS A 11 12.24 5.58 20.39
CA HIS A 11 13.37 6.28 20.98
C HIS A 11 12.96 7.65 21.54
N GLY A 12 13.07 7.82 22.86
CA GLY A 12 12.53 8.99 23.59
C GLY A 12 13.08 10.33 23.11
N GLU A 13 14.39 10.45 22.88
CA GLU A 13 15.00 11.69 22.37
C GLU A 13 14.49 12.01 20.96
N THR A 14 14.31 10.98 20.13
CA THR A 14 13.77 11.16 18.78
C THR A 14 12.32 11.64 18.83
N CYS A 15 11.48 11.03 19.67
CA CYS A 15 10.12 11.50 19.89
C CYS A 15 10.10 12.97 20.32
N GLN A 16 11.02 13.39 21.20
CA GLN A 16 11.15 14.79 21.61
C GLN A 16 11.56 15.71 20.45
N GLN A 17 12.49 15.30 19.59
CA GLN A 17 12.89 16.09 18.41
C GLN A 17 11.76 16.22 17.39
N LEU A 18 11.01 15.13 17.13
CA LEU A 18 9.83 15.13 16.27
C LEU A 18 8.73 16.04 16.84
N GLU A 19 8.50 15.97 18.15
CA GLU A 19 7.57 16.83 18.88
C GLU A 19 7.99 18.31 18.87
N GLY A 20 9.27 18.59 19.04
CA GLY A 20 9.81 19.95 18.92
C GLY A 20 9.61 20.52 17.52
N ARG A 21 9.84 19.72 16.48
CA ARG A 21 9.56 20.10 15.09
C ARG A 21 8.07 20.29 14.81
N ARG A 22 7.22 19.42 15.37
CA ARG A 22 5.76 19.57 15.32
C ARG A 22 5.32 20.93 15.84
N ARG A 23 5.84 21.34 17.01
CA ARG A 23 5.55 22.64 17.64
C ARG A 23 6.10 23.83 16.86
N LEU A 24 7.30 23.71 16.28
CA LEU A 24 7.94 24.80 15.53
C LEU A 24 7.25 25.11 14.20
N CYS A 25 6.70 24.09 13.54
CA CYS A 25 6.11 24.22 12.22
C CYS A 25 4.58 24.35 12.23
N ASP A 26 3.95 24.32 13.41
CA ASP A 26 2.49 24.36 13.61
C ASP A 26 1.73 23.28 12.80
N PHE A 27 2.39 22.14 12.57
CA PHE A 27 1.88 21.02 11.79
C PHE A 27 1.35 19.93 12.73
N GLN A 28 0.11 19.47 12.52
CA GLN A 28 -0.57 18.53 13.44
C GLN A 28 -0.29 17.03 13.16
N SER A 29 0.42 16.67 12.10
CA SER A 29 0.69 15.27 11.78
C SER A 29 1.78 14.66 12.66
N ASN A 30 1.45 13.58 13.38
CA ASN A 30 2.45 12.72 14.01
C ASN A 30 2.99 11.65 13.04
N MET A 31 2.71 11.83 11.75
CA MET A 31 2.97 10.84 10.71
C MET A 31 4.23 11.17 9.94
N TRP A 32 5.10 10.19 9.94
CA TRP A 32 6.44 10.30 9.45
C TRP A 32 6.67 9.27 8.35
N LEU A 33 7.38 9.66 7.31
CA LEU A 33 7.65 8.86 6.13
C LEU A 33 9.14 8.79 5.86
N LEU A 34 9.61 7.68 5.31
CA LEU A 34 10.93 7.61 4.72
C LEU A 34 10.89 8.08 3.27
N PRO A 35 11.96 8.69 2.73
CA PRO A 35 12.02 9.12 1.33
C PRO A 35 11.67 8.02 0.33
N SER A 36 12.03 6.76 0.62
CA SER A 36 11.70 5.59 -0.20
C SER A 36 10.19 5.39 -0.38
N HIS A 37 9.39 5.72 0.65
CA HIS A 37 7.94 5.53 0.62
C HIS A 37 7.25 6.49 -0.35
N LEU A 38 7.81 7.69 -0.54
CA LEU A 38 7.23 8.69 -1.43
C LEU A 38 7.01 8.15 -2.83
N HIS A 39 7.97 7.41 -3.37
CA HIS A 39 7.87 6.92 -4.74
C HIS A 39 6.80 5.84 -4.88
N VAL A 40 6.79 4.83 -3.98
CA VAL A 40 5.79 3.73 -4.02
C VAL A 40 4.37 4.28 -3.96
N LEU A 41 4.19 5.37 -3.22
CA LEU A 41 2.92 6.05 -3.04
C LEU A 41 2.67 7.17 -4.08
N LYS A 42 3.61 7.39 -5.00
CA LYS A 42 3.61 8.44 -6.01
C LYS A 42 3.43 9.85 -5.44
N LEU A 43 4.05 10.08 -4.29
CA LEU A 43 4.10 11.34 -3.59
C LEU A 43 5.32 12.15 -4.01
N LYS A 44 5.16 13.46 -4.11
CA LYS A 44 6.28 14.41 -4.24
C LYS A 44 6.42 15.19 -2.95
N MET A 45 7.65 15.53 -2.59
CA MET A 45 7.95 16.50 -1.54
C MET A 45 7.60 17.91 -2.03
N ARG A 46 6.92 18.70 -1.21
CA ARG A 46 6.61 20.11 -1.51
C ARG A 46 7.64 21.09 -0.94
N THR A 47 8.32 20.73 0.16
CA THR A 47 9.23 21.61 0.91
C THR A 47 10.50 20.86 1.30
N GLN A 48 11.63 21.59 1.41
CA GLN A 48 12.94 21.01 1.76
C GLN A 48 13.23 21.02 3.28
N ASN A 49 12.47 21.78 4.08
CA ASN A 49 12.91 22.23 5.40
C ASN A 49 12.51 21.32 6.60
N SER A 50 11.88 20.18 6.33
CA SER A 50 11.27 19.33 7.38
C SER A 50 11.73 17.89 7.29
N LYS A 51 13.02 17.74 7.04
CA LYS A 51 13.74 16.48 7.13
C LYS A 51 14.36 16.37 8.52
N LEU A 52 14.18 15.24 9.18
CA LEU A 52 14.93 14.90 10.38
C LEU A 52 15.90 13.77 10.04
N VAL A 53 17.17 13.91 10.43
CA VAL A 53 18.21 12.90 10.20
C VAL A 53 18.61 12.31 11.54
N LEU A 54 18.55 10.99 11.66
CA LEU A 54 18.74 10.27 12.92
C LEU A 54 19.65 9.05 12.73
N PRO A 55 20.34 8.58 13.77
CA PRO A 55 21.10 7.33 13.72
C PRO A 55 20.14 6.15 13.49
N ALA A 56 20.32 5.40 12.39
CA ALA A 56 19.40 4.31 12.04
C ALA A 56 19.52 3.10 12.97
N GLU A 57 20.66 2.95 13.66
CA GLU A 57 20.92 1.86 14.62
C GLU A 57 19.88 1.83 15.74
N HIS A 58 19.31 2.98 16.10
CA HIS A 58 18.32 3.09 17.16
C HIS A 58 16.92 2.58 16.77
N PHE A 59 16.71 2.21 15.50
CA PHE A 59 15.40 1.85 14.94
C PHE A 59 15.31 0.41 14.46
N VAL A 60 16.44 -0.30 14.41
CA VAL A 60 16.50 -1.70 13.96
C VAL A 60 16.51 -2.61 15.19
N GLU A 61 15.31 -2.92 15.70
CA GLU A 61 15.12 -3.77 16.90
C GLU A 61 15.33 -5.27 16.62
N ALA A 62 15.17 -5.68 15.36
CA ALA A 62 15.26 -7.07 14.93
C ALA A 62 15.91 -7.15 13.54
N PRO A 63 16.56 -8.27 13.20
CA PRO A 63 17.08 -8.49 11.86
C PRO A 63 15.96 -8.26 10.82
N PRO A 64 16.15 -7.36 9.85
CA PRO A 64 15.13 -7.08 8.86
C PRO A 64 14.99 -8.26 7.91
N ARG A 65 13.76 -8.49 7.43
CA ARG A 65 13.45 -9.64 6.58
C ARG A 65 14.06 -9.54 5.18
N ALA A 66 14.37 -8.32 4.76
CA ALA A 66 14.92 -8.01 3.47
C ALA A 66 15.95 -6.88 3.57
N PHE A 67 16.92 -6.91 2.68
CA PHE A 67 18.05 -5.99 2.66
C PHE A 67 18.17 -5.33 1.29
N PRO A 68 18.43 -4.02 1.19
CA PRO A 68 18.76 -3.39 -0.08
C PRO A 68 19.99 -4.05 -0.73
N LEU A 69 19.97 -4.33 -2.04
CA LEU A 69 21.13 -4.88 -2.75
C LEU A 69 22.45 -4.13 -2.49
N PRO A 70 22.49 -2.78 -2.40
CA PRO A 70 23.73 -2.06 -2.09
C PRO A 70 24.36 -2.43 -0.74
N GLN A 71 23.59 -2.98 0.19
CA GLN A 71 24.06 -3.46 1.50
C GLN A 71 24.53 -4.92 1.45
N VAL A 72 24.41 -5.61 0.30
CA VAL A 72 24.85 -7.00 0.12
C VAL A 72 26.37 -7.03 -0.13
N PRO A 73 27.11 -7.96 0.50
CA PRO A 73 28.54 -8.10 0.26
C PRO A 73 28.90 -8.25 -1.23
N PRO A 74 29.93 -7.56 -1.74
CA PRO A 74 30.28 -7.56 -3.17
C PRO A 74 30.53 -8.95 -3.77
N GLY A 75 31.17 -9.85 -3.00
CA GLY A 75 31.46 -11.23 -3.45
C GLY A 75 30.22 -12.10 -3.62
N LEU A 76 29.11 -11.74 -2.96
CA LEU A 76 27.83 -12.40 -3.17
C LEU A 76 27.03 -11.73 -4.29
N MET A 77 27.16 -10.41 -4.44
CA MET A 77 26.54 -9.67 -5.54
C MET A 77 26.93 -10.24 -6.91
N SER A 78 28.21 -10.60 -7.10
CA SER A 78 28.67 -11.29 -8.33
C SER A 78 27.97 -12.63 -8.54
N THR A 79 27.88 -13.44 -7.48
CA THR A 79 27.20 -14.75 -7.52
C THR A 79 25.70 -14.61 -7.85
N ILE A 80 25.05 -13.56 -7.36
CA ILE A 80 23.63 -13.26 -7.62
C ILE A 80 23.41 -12.90 -9.09
N VAL A 81 24.22 -11.98 -9.62
CA VAL A 81 24.12 -11.50 -11.01
C VAL A 81 24.40 -12.62 -12.01
N GLU A 82 25.35 -13.51 -11.70
CA GLU A 82 25.70 -14.66 -12.55
C GLU A 82 24.62 -15.74 -12.59
N ARG A 83 23.87 -15.93 -11.50
CA ARG A 83 22.87 -16.99 -11.39
C ARG A 83 21.49 -16.57 -11.85
N VAL A 84 21.08 -15.33 -11.56
CA VAL A 84 19.74 -14.84 -11.91
C VAL A 84 19.79 -13.34 -12.21
N SER A 85 19.74 -13.00 -13.50
CA SER A 85 19.67 -11.61 -13.93
C SER A 85 18.45 -10.88 -13.33
N PRO A 86 18.61 -9.65 -12.83
CA PRO A 86 17.47 -8.86 -12.39
C PRO A 86 16.50 -8.62 -13.55
N PRO A 87 15.18 -8.67 -13.32
CA PRO A 87 14.20 -8.43 -14.37
C PRO A 87 14.29 -6.98 -14.86
N THR A 88 14.47 -6.82 -16.17
CA THR A 88 14.59 -5.52 -16.86
C THR A 88 13.30 -4.68 -16.88
N ALA A 89 12.16 -5.27 -16.50
CA ALA A 89 10.82 -4.67 -16.67
C ALA A 89 10.14 -4.18 -15.37
N SER A 90 10.79 -4.25 -14.21
CA SER A 90 10.16 -3.87 -12.93
C SER A 90 10.36 -2.40 -12.60
N GLU A 91 9.83 -1.50 -13.43
CA GLU A 91 10.07 -0.06 -13.25
C GLU A 91 9.36 0.55 -12.02
N HIS A 92 8.46 -0.19 -11.35
CA HIS A 92 7.52 0.41 -10.40
C HIS A 92 7.30 -0.34 -9.08
N LEU A 93 7.88 -1.53 -8.89
CA LEU A 93 7.66 -2.30 -7.66
C LEU A 93 8.99 -2.86 -7.14
N PRO A 94 9.24 -2.85 -5.82
CA PRO A 94 10.43 -3.44 -5.26
C PRO A 94 10.41 -4.96 -5.46
N MET A 95 11.55 -5.49 -5.91
CA MET A 95 11.76 -6.90 -6.15
C MET A 95 12.73 -7.43 -5.11
N ILE A 96 12.57 -8.66 -4.68
CA ILE A 96 13.46 -9.33 -3.74
C ILE A 96 14.01 -10.60 -4.37
N LEU A 97 15.31 -10.78 -4.25
CA LEU A 97 15.97 -12.03 -4.51
C LEU A 97 15.73 -12.95 -3.32
N ASP A 98 15.13 -14.10 -3.58
CA ASP A 98 14.83 -15.07 -2.55
C ASP A 98 15.36 -16.46 -2.94
N THR A 99 15.35 -17.37 -1.98
CA THR A 99 15.75 -18.76 -2.16
C THR A 99 14.72 -19.69 -1.54
N LYS A 100 14.34 -20.72 -2.29
CA LYS A 100 13.46 -21.81 -1.81
C LYS A 100 14.29 -22.96 -1.27
N ASP A 101 15.40 -23.25 -1.94
CA ASP A 101 16.37 -24.30 -1.60
C ASP A 101 17.78 -23.74 -1.74
N PRO A 102 18.75 -24.17 -0.89
CA PRO A 102 20.13 -23.69 -0.96
C PRO A 102 20.70 -23.74 -2.39
N GLY A 103 21.06 -22.58 -2.93
CA GLY A 103 21.65 -22.45 -4.26
C GLY A 103 20.67 -22.25 -5.43
N VAL A 104 19.36 -22.35 -5.19
CA VAL A 104 18.30 -21.98 -6.15
C VAL A 104 17.76 -20.60 -5.79
N TYR A 105 18.10 -19.62 -6.63
CA TYR A 105 17.70 -18.23 -6.45
C TYR A 105 16.62 -17.85 -7.47
N PHE A 106 15.75 -16.92 -7.09
CA PHE A 106 14.76 -16.35 -8.00
C PHE A 106 14.35 -14.94 -7.55
N TRP A 107 13.91 -14.13 -8.51
CA TRP A 107 13.33 -12.82 -8.25
C TRP A 107 11.83 -12.95 -8.05
N ARG A 108 11.31 -12.37 -6.97
CA ARG A 108 9.88 -12.17 -6.74
C ARG A 108 9.59 -10.73 -6.32
N LEU A 109 8.33 -10.35 -6.32
CA LEU A 109 7.94 -9.06 -5.73
C LEU A 109 8.19 -9.11 -4.22
N SER A 110 8.69 -8.01 -3.66
CA SER A 110 8.78 -7.88 -2.21
C SER A 110 7.38 -7.70 -1.63
N THR A 111 7.11 -8.32 -0.49
CA THR A 111 5.97 -7.96 0.35
C THR A 111 6.15 -6.53 0.88
N MET A 112 5.05 -5.89 1.27
CA MET A 112 5.11 -4.55 1.87
C MET A 112 5.95 -4.55 3.15
N ASP A 113 5.82 -5.60 3.95
CA ASP A 113 6.58 -5.82 5.17
C ASP A 113 8.10 -5.85 4.91
N GLU A 114 8.53 -6.59 3.89
CA GLU A 114 9.93 -6.66 3.45
C GLU A 114 10.45 -5.33 2.93
N PHE A 115 9.65 -4.61 2.13
CA PHE A 115 10.02 -3.29 1.62
C PHE A 115 10.16 -2.25 2.75
N LEU A 116 9.23 -2.26 3.71
CA LEU A 116 9.25 -1.34 4.84
C LEU A 116 10.45 -1.63 5.75
N ASP A 117 10.74 -2.90 6.05
CA ASP A 117 11.92 -3.30 6.82
C ASP A 117 13.22 -2.84 6.11
N ALA A 118 13.34 -3.07 4.80
CA ALA A 118 14.51 -2.65 4.02
C ALA A 118 14.67 -1.13 3.94
N SER A 119 13.56 -0.38 3.98
CA SER A 119 13.58 1.09 3.91
C SER A 119 14.23 1.75 5.13
N PHE A 120 14.21 1.10 6.29
CA PHE A 120 14.91 1.60 7.49
C PHE A 120 16.44 1.46 7.40
N LEU A 121 16.94 0.66 6.46
CA LEU A 121 18.37 0.35 6.32
C LEU A 121 19.07 1.20 5.26
N TRP A 122 18.30 1.83 4.37
CA TRP A 122 18.82 2.64 3.28
C TRP A 122 17.90 3.80 2.96
N CYS A 123 18.31 4.98 3.41
CA CYS A 123 17.56 6.20 3.27
C CYS A 123 17.57 6.75 1.83
N GLU A 124 18.64 6.49 1.08
CA GLU A 124 18.87 7.02 -0.26
C GLU A 124 18.36 6.08 -1.36
N MET A 125 17.07 5.80 -1.39
CA MET A 125 16.46 5.14 -2.56
C MET A 125 16.34 6.14 -3.73
N CYS A 126 17.48 6.65 -4.20
CA CYS A 126 17.60 7.43 -5.42
C CYS A 126 17.30 6.50 -6.62
N PHE A 127 16.13 6.71 -7.24
CA PHE A 127 15.69 6.17 -8.54
C PHE A 127 15.42 4.65 -8.64
N PRO A 128 14.47 4.23 -9.52
CA PRO A 128 13.90 2.87 -9.60
C PRO A 128 14.87 1.74 -10.00
N ARG A 129 16.16 2.04 -10.28
CA ARG A 129 17.15 1.01 -10.64
C ARG A 129 17.68 0.23 -9.44
N ASN A 130 17.42 0.69 -8.22
CA ASN A 130 18.04 0.16 -6.99
C ASN A 130 17.06 -0.54 -6.03
N TRP A 131 15.80 -0.77 -6.42
CA TRP A 131 14.82 -1.45 -5.55
C TRP A 131 14.87 -2.97 -5.69
N LEU A 132 16.09 -3.47 -5.81
CA LEU A 132 16.37 -4.87 -5.70
C LEU A 132 16.75 -5.10 -4.24
N LEU A 133 16.01 -5.97 -3.60
CA LEU A 133 16.21 -6.42 -2.24
C LEU A 133 16.79 -7.82 -2.26
N CYS A 134 17.36 -8.25 -1.14
CA CYS A 134 17.81 -9.60 -0.90
C CYS A 134 17.12 -10.12 0.36
N SER A 135 16.54 -11.31 0.28
CA SER A 135 15.87 -11.97 1.40
C SER A 135 16.87 -12.37 2.48
N SER A 136 16.44 -12.30 3.74
CA SER A 136 17.17 -12.85 4.88
C SER A 136 17.40 -14.35 4.82
N ASN A 137 16.66 -15.06 3.97
CA ASN A 137 16.93 -16.47 3.66
C ASN A 137 18.17 -16.66 2.77
N VAL A 138 18.56 -15.63 2.02
CA VAL A 138 19.70 -15.66 1.10
C VAL A 138 20.97 -15.17 1.77
N ILE A 139 20.86 -14.15 2.62
CA ILE A 139 21.99 -13.57 3.35
C ILE A 139 21.68 -13.29 4.81
N ALA A 140 22.70 -13.46 5.65
CA ALA A 140 22.69 -12.88 6.98
C ALA A 140 23.03 -11.39 6.90
N TRP A 141 22.49 -10.60 7.84
CA TRP A 141 22.75 -9.16 7.96
C TRP A 141 24.26 -8.90 8.18
N PRO A 142 24.93 -8.16 7.29
CA PRO A 142 26.34 -7.80 7.50
C PRO A 142 26.48 -6.79 8.65
N GLN A 143 27.63 -6.78 9.33
CA GLN A 143 27.97 -5.77 10.35
C GLN A 143 28.42 -4.44 9.75
N SER A 144 27.71 -3.97 8.73
CA SER A 144 27.95 -2.66 8.12
C SER A 144 27.33 -1.56 8.99
N PRO A 145 27.98 -0.40 9.17
CA PRO A 145 27.33 0.75 9.78
C PRO A 145 26.10 1.16 8.95
N LEU A 146 24.99 1.45 9.62
CA LEU A 146 23.77 1.86 8.95
C LEU A 146 23.88 3.31 8.48
N GLN A 147 23.26 3.61 7.35
CA GLN A 147 23.14 5.00 6.92
C GLN A 147 22.18 5.75 7.85
N PRO A 148 22.42 7.03 8.16
CA PRO A 148 21.47 7.84 8.91
C PRO A 148 20.08 7.81 8.26
N LEU A 149 19.06 7.62 9.09
CA LEU A 149 17.66 7.59 8.69
C LEU A 149 17.18 9.02 8.46
N THR A 150 16.76 9.34 7.24
CA THR A 150 16.00 10.58 7.00
C THR A 150 14.51 10.31 7.11
N ILE A 151 13.84 11.11 7.92
CA ILE A 151 12.41 11.04 8.18
C ILE A 151 11.76 12.35 7.72
N LEU A 152 10.63 12.23 7.04
CA LEU A 152 9.87 13.31 6.41
C LEU A 152 8.49 13.43 7.04
N ASN A 153 7.98 14.64 7.21
CA ASN A 153 6.60 14.83 7.64
C ASN A 153 5.64 14.52 6.48
N ALA A 154 4.67 13.63 6.71
CA ALA A 154 3.67 13.25 5.71
C ALA A 154 2.84 14.43 5.16
N GLN A 155 2.61 15.47 5.97
CA GLN A 155 1.86 16.68 5.58
C GLN A 155 2.55 17.52 4.50
N GLU A 156 3.85 17.33 4.28
CA GLU A 156 4.62 18.07 3.28
C GLU A 156 4.69 17.38 1.92
N THR A 157 3.91 16.30 1.76
CA THR A 157 3.86 15.57 0.50
C THR A 157 2.69 16.04 -0.37
N THR A 158 2.66 15.63 -1.64
CA THR A 158 1.52 15.88 -2.54
C THR A 158 0.24 15.17 -2.13
N ASN A 159 0.27 14.32 -1.10
CA ASN A 159 -0.91 13.69 -0.53
C ASN A 159 -0.98 13.95 0.99
N PRO A 160 -1.53 15.09 1.40
CA PRO A 160 -1.78 15.41 2.81
C PRO A 160 -2.83 14.50 3.48
N PHE A 161 -3.46 13.56 2.74
CA PHE A 161 -4.48 12.64 3.28
C PHE A 161 -3.89 11.39 3.94
N LEU A 162 -2.57 11.29 4.13
CA LEU A 162 -1.99 10.23 4.96
C LEU A 162 -2.48 10.39 6.41
N LEU A 163 -3.56 9.70 6.75
CA LEU A 163 -4.23 9.83 8.04
C LEU A 163 -3.33 9.36 9.17
N ASP A 164 -3.10 10.25 10.12
CA ASP A 164 -2.64 9.88 11.44
C ASP A 164 -3.78 9.16 12.19
N PRO A 165 -3.59 7.91 12.61
CA PRO A 165 -4.57 7.21 13.46
C PRO A 165 -4.72 7.85 14.84
N LEU A 166 -3.77 8.69 15.29
CA LEU A 166 -3.82 9.45 16.54
C LEU A 166 -4.40 10.87 16.38
N LEU A 167 -4.63 11.35 15.15
CA LEU A 167 -5.37 12.59 14.92
C LEU A 167 -6.90 12.35 15.06
N GLU A 168 -7.31 11.76 16.17
CA GLU A 168 -8.69 11.90 16.62
C GLU A 168 -8.90 13.38 16.90
N HIS A 169 -9.71 14.05 16.07
CA HIS A 169 -10.07 15.43 16.33
C HIS A 169 -10.81 15.48 17.67
N VAL A 170 -10.34 16.27 18.62
CA VAL A 170 -11.04 16.51 19.89
C VAL A 170 -11.86 17.80 19.77
N ASN A 171 -13.10 17.78 20.27
CA ASN A 171 -13.90 18.99 20.38
C ASN A 171 -13.25 19.91 21.42
N LEU A 172 -12.94 21.15 21.02
CA LEU A 172 -12.21 22.13 21.84
C LEU A 172 -12.97 22.59 23.09
N VAL A 173 -14.29 22.38 23.14
CA VAL A 173 -15.12 22.79 24.27
C VAL A 173 -15.18 21.70 25.35
N ASP A 174 -15.19 20.43 24.95
CA ASP A 174 -15.41 19.31 25.87
C ASP A 174 -14.24 18.31 25.95
N GLY A 175 -13.21 18.48 25.11
CA GLY A 175 -12.02 17.63 25.05
C GLY A 175 -12.25 16.22 24.51
N LYS A 176 -13.46 15.89 24.01
CA LYS A 176 -13.82 14.53 23.58
C LYS A 176 -13.49 14.30 22.10
N PRO A 177 -13.09 13.08 21.71
CA PRO A 177 -12.88 12.74 20.30
C PRO A 177 -14.20 12.89 19.50
N LEU A 178 -14.13 13.58 18.37
CA LEU A 178 -15.17 13.72 17.36
C LEU A 178 -15.43 12.35 16.72
N SER A 179 -16.67 12.13 16.25
CA SER A 179 -17.09 10.85 15.69
C SER A 179 -16.23 10.41 14.48
N LYS A 180 -15.95 9.11 14.40
CA LYS A 180 -15.06 8.43 13.43
C LYS A 180 -15.41 8.61 11.94
N SER A 181 -16.48 9.31 11.60
CA SER A 181 -16.85 9.65 10.22
C SER A 181 -15.95 10.69 9.56
N LEU A 182 -15.06 11.34 10.34
CA LEU A 182 -14.18 12.41 9.89
C LEU A 182 -12.75 12.18 10.41
N SER A 183 -11.87 11.65 9.56
CA SER A 183 -10.46 11.48 9.87
C SER A 183 -9.59 12.58 9.23
N SER A 184 -8.90 13.32 10.09
CA SER A 184 -7.66 14.12 10.03
C SER A 184 -6.93 14.54 8.75
N GLY A 185 -7.03 13.82 7.64
CA GLY A 185 -6.39 14.23 6.37
C GLY A 185 -7.19 15.34 5.68
N LEU A 186 -8.51 15.33 5.87
CA LEU A 186 -9.47 16.19 5.18
C LEU A 186 -9.47 17.64 5.72
N THR A 187 -9.02 17.83 6.97
CA THR A 187 -8.88 19.13 7.65
C THR A 187 -7.66 19.92 7.18
N THR A 188 -6.54 19.24 6.93
CA THR A 188 -5.31 19.86 6.40
C THR A 188 -5.50 20.33 4.95
N VAL A 189 -6.23 19.57 4.12
CA VAL A 189 -6.57 19.97 2.74
C VAL A 189 -7.58 21.11 2.71
N ALA A 190 -8.55 21.11 3.61
CA ALA A 190 -9.51 22.20 3.66
C ALA A 190 -8.85 23.55 3.98
N ALA A 191 -7.86 23.59 4.88
CA ALA A 191 -7.10 24.81 5.16
C ALA A 191 -6.22 25.27 3.97
N GLN A 192 -5.51 24.36 3.30
CA GLN A 192 -4.64 24.70 2.15
C GLN A 192 -5.40 25.22 0.94
N PHE A 193 -6.64 24.79 0.74
CA PHE A 193 -7.47 25.17 -0.41
C PHE A 193 -8.61 26.13 -0.04
N GLY A 194 -8.62 26.67 1.17
CA GLY A 194 -9.63 27.63 1.64
C GLY A 194 -11.05 27.06 1.69
N TYR A 195 -11.19 25.74 1.85
CA TYR A 195 -12.50 25.09 1.94
C TYR A 195 -13.13 25.31 3.31
N LEU A 196 -14.43 25.61 3.28
CA LEU A 196 -15.24 25.90 4.47
C LEU A 196 -15.86 24.65 5.10
N SER A 197 -15.55 23.46 4.56
CA SER A 197 -16.08 22.18 5.04
C SER A 197 -14.99 21.12 5.08
N PHE A 198 -15.11 20.19 6.04
CA PHE A 198 -14.26 19.01 6.15
C PHE A 198 -14.93 17.74 5.61
N ALA A 199 -16.16 17.86 5.10
CA ALA A 199 -16.83 16.77 4.43
C ALA A 199 -16.34 16.69 2.98
N TRP A 200 -16.11 15.47 2.52
CA TRP A 200 -15.66 15.17 1.17
C TRP A 200 -16.58 14.13 0.56
N LEU A 201 -16.90 14.33 -0.71
CA LEU A 201 -17.81 13.50 -1.48
C LEU A 201 -17.04 12.92 -2.66
N GLU A 202 -17.10 11.61 -2.82
CA GLU A 202 -16.56 10.97 -4.01
C GLU A 202 -17.27 11.52 -5.25
N ALA A 203 -16.51 11.83 -6.31
CA ALA A 203 -17.03 12.55 -7.48
C ALA A 203 -18.19 11.82 -8.17
N CYS A 204 -18.19 10.48 -8.11
CA CYS A 204 -19.30 9.65 -8.62
C CYS A 204 -20.63 9.92 -7.90
N ASN A 205 -20.59 10.38 -6.65
CA ASN A 205 -21.76 10.65 -5.83
C ASN A 205 -22.18 12.14 -5.86
N ALA A 206 -21.46 13.01 -6.58
CA ALA A 206 -21.61 14.46 -6.52
C ALA A 206 -22.46 15.11 -7.63
N SER A 207 -22.92 14.33 -8.61
CA SER A 207 -23.58 14.83 -9.83
C SER A 207 -25.07 15.10 -9.57
N PRO A 208 -25.52 16.36 -9.37
CA PRO A 208 -25.19 17.55 -10.18
C PRO A 208 -24.75 18.79 -9.37
N ASP A 209 -24.41 18.61 -8.10
CA ASP A 209 -24.29 19.71 -7.14
C ASP A 209 -22.89 20.32 -7.10
N VAL A 210 -22.16 20.39 -8.21
CA VAL A 210 -20.76 20.89 -8.21
C VAL A 210 -20.71 22.34 -8.69
N ARG A 211 -20.07 23.24 -7.92
CA ARG A 211 -19.89 24.65 -8.33
C ARG A 211 -19.15 24.69 -9.66
N SER A 212 -19.55 25.61 -10.54
CA SER A 212 -19.15 25.68 -11.97
C SER A 212 -17.65 25.83 -12.28
N ARG A 213 -16.77 25.78 -11.28
CA ARG A 213 -15.29 25.84 -11.40
C ARG A 213 -14.55 24.91 -10.43
N ALA A 214 -15.26 23.99 -9.76
CA ALA A 214 -14.64 23.08 -8.82
C ALA A 214 -13.94 21.93 -9.55
N THR A 215 -12.67 21.71 -9.22
CA THR A 215 -11.89 20.56 -9.71
C THR A 215 -11.83 19.50 -8.60
N PRO A 216 -12.12 18.22 -8.90
CA PRO A 216 -11.98 17.15 -7.92
C PRO A 216 -10.51 16.83 -7.66
N HIS A 217 -10.22 16.40 -6.44
CA HIS A 217 -8.90 15.98 -6.01
C HIS A 217 -8.69 14.51 -6.30
N SER A 218 -7.57 14.19 -6.93
CA SER A 218 -7.18 12.81 -7.22
C SER A 218 -6.47 12.21 -6.03
N VAL A 219 -7.06 11.16 -5.45
CA VAL A 219 -6.55 10.45 -4.30
C VAL A 219 -6.27 9.00 -4.68
N LEU A 220 -5.06 8.52 -4.39
CA LEU A 220 -4.76 7.09 -4.48
C LEU A 220 -5.25 6.41 -3.20
N VAL A 221 -6.11 5.41 -3.36
CA VAL A 221 -6.71 4.65 -2.28
C VAL A 221 -6.25 3.19 -2.41
N LEU A 222 -5.83 2.61 -1.29
CA LEU A 222 -5.61 1.17 -1.19
C LEU A 222 -6.93 0.52 -0.79
N GLU A 223 -7.52 -0.21 -1.73
CA GLU A 223 -8.75 -0.95 -1.50
C GLU A 223 -8.41 -2.38 -1.11
N ARG A 224 -8.88 -2.80 0.08
CA ARG A 224 -8.84 -4.20 0.48
C ARG A 224 -9.76 -4.99 -0.44
N MET A 225 -9.28 -6.11 -0.95
CA MET A 225 -10.00 -6.99 -1.84
C MET A 225 -9.95 -8.40 -1.24
N CYS A 226 -11.12 -8.94 -0.93
CA CYS A 226 -11.26 -10.34 -0.49
C CYS A 226 -11.48 -11.19 -1.73
N LEU A 227 -10.65 -12.21 -1.92
CA LEU A 227 -10.69 -13.06 -3.09
C LEU A 227 -10.99 -14.49 -2.67
N LEU A 228 -12.00 -15.08 -3.31
CA LEU A 228 -12.29 -16.50 -3.21
C LEU A 228 -11.86 -17.20 -4.48
N HIS A 229 -11.15 -18.32 -4.34
CA HIS A 229 -10.88 -19.17 -5.47
C HIS A 229 -12.17 -19.85 -5.94
N ILE A 230 -12.33 -20.07 -7.25
CA ILE A 230 -13.56 -20.64 -7.80
C ILE A 230 -13.93 -22.01 -7.19
N SER A 231 -12.93 -22.80 -6.76
CA SER A 231 -13.17 -24.10 -6.11
C SER A 231 -13.82 -24.02 -4.74
N GLN A 232 -13.78 -22.84 -4.08
CA GLN A 232 -14.41 -22.60 -2.77
C GLN A 232 -15.92 -22.32 -2.89
N LEU A 233 -16.44 -22.16 -4.10
CA LEU A 233 -17.84 -21.81 -4.35
C LEU A 233 -18.69 -23.07 -4.55
N SER A 234 -20.01 -22.96 -4.36
CA SER A 234 -20.94 -24.04 -4.71
C SER A 234 -20.88 -24.40 -6.20
N ILE A 235 -21.13 -25.67 -6.54
CA ILE A 235 -21.06 -26.19 -7.91
C ILE A 235 -21.95 -25.36 -8.87
N GLU A 236 -23.11 -24.93 -8.40
CA GLU A 236 -24.04 -24.07 -9.14
C GLU A 236 -23.40 -22.72 -9.48
N THR A 237 -22.75 -22.09 -8.50
CA THR A 237 -22.07 -20.79 -8.66
C THR A 237 -20.86 -20.91 -9.57
N GLN A 238 -20.06 -21.97 -9.40
CA GLN A 238 -18.93 -22.28 -10.27
C GLN A 238 -19.38 -22.38 -11.72
N ARG A 239 -20.41 -23.17 -12.01
CA ARG A 239 -20.95 -23.31 -13.38
C ARG A 239 -21.40 -21.97 -13.95
N LYS A 240 -22.13 -21.17 -13.18
CA LYS A 240 -22.61 -19.85 -13.62
C LYS A 240 -21.47 -18.92 -13.99
N LEU A 241 -20.44 -18.85 -13.15
CA LEU A 241 -19.25 -18.02 -13.39
C LEU A 241 -18.40 -18.54 -14.55
N MET A 242 -18.27 -19.86 -14.68
CA MET A 242 -17.55 -20.47 -15.80
C MET A 242 -18.23 -20.18 -17.14
N MET A 243 -19.57 -20.21 -17.18
CA MET A 243 -20.33 -19.88 -18.38
C MET A 243 -20.28 -18.39 -18.75
N SER A 244 -20.02 -17.50 -17.78
CA SER A 244 -19.82 -16.07 -18.05
C SER A 244 -18.39 -15.73 -18.50
N ALA A 245 -17.43 -16.65 -18.29
CA ALA A 245 -16.05 -16.47 -18.69
C ALA A 245 -15.89 -16.60 -20.21
N SER A 246 -15.22 -15.62 -20.82
CA SER A 246 -14.86 -15.73 -22.24
C SER A 246 -13.84 -16.86 -22.45
N ARG A 247 -13.80 -17.43 -23.66
CA ARG A 247 -12.81 -18.45 -24.03
C ARG A 247 -11.37 -18.00 -23.73
N PHE A 248 -11.07 -16.72 -23.89
CA PHE A 248 -9.76 -16.15 -23.58
C PHE A 248 -9.42 -16.29 -22.10
N VAL A 249 -10.35 -15.97 -21.19
CA VAL A 249 -10.17 -16.07 -19.74
C VAL A 249 -9.94 -17.53 -19.35
N LEU A 250 -10.75 -18.45 -19.85
CA LEU A 250 -10.63 -19.88 -19.58
C LEU A 250 -9.26 -20.43 -20.01
N LEU A 251 -8.83 -20.12 -21.23
CA LEU A 251 -7.53 -20.59 -21.75
C LEU A 251 -6.34 -19.97 -21.01
N ARG A 252 -6.41 -18.68 -20.66
CA ARG A 252 -5.31 -17.97 -19.99
C ARG A 252 -5.24 -18.22 -18.48
N SER A 253 -6.33 -18.67 -17.86
CA SER A 253 -6.38 -19.01 -16.43
C SER A 253 -5.41 -20.13 -16.03
N ALA A 254 -4.93 -20.92 -16.98
CA ALA A 254 -3.88 -21.90 -16.73
C ALA A 254 -2.51 -21.26 -16.41
N ILE A 255 -2.29 -19.99 -16.74
CA ILE A 255 -0.97 -19.33 -16.64
C ILE A 255 -1.07 -18.00 -15.88
N SER A 256 -2.22 -17.34 -15.88
CA SER A 256 -2.39 -16.01 -15.28
C SER A 256 -3.69 -15.92 -14.51
N SER A 257 -3.68 -15.15 -13.43
CA SER A 257 -4.83 -14.98 -12.55
C SER A 257 -5.85 -14.00 -13.14
N PHE A 258 -7.12 -14.40 -13.09
CA PHE A 258 -8.26 -13.53 -13.40
C PHE A 258 -9.17 -13.45 -12.19
N VAL A 259 -9.68 -12.24 -11.94
CA VAL A 259 -10.63 -11.98 -10.87
C VAL A 259 -11.95 -11.53 -11.49
N TYR A 260 -13.03 -12.18 -11.13
CA TYR A 260 -14.37 -11.74 -11.43
C TYR A 260 -14.77 -10.66 -10.44
N ILE A 261 -15.13 -9.47 -10.94
CA ILE A 261 -15.64 -8.36 -10.14
C ILE A 261 -17.08 -8.09 -10.58
N THR A 262 -17.99 -8.02 -9.61
CA THR A 262 -19.39 -7.68 -9.86
C THR A 262 -19.47 -6.35 -10.64
N HIS A 263 -20.17 -6.36 -11.77
CA HIS A 263 -20.31 -5.26 -12.76
C HIS A 263 -19.11 -5.00 -13.69
N GLU A 264 -17.89 -5.42 -13.37
CA GLU A 264 -16.74 -5.29 -14.30
C GLU A 264 -16.47 -6.59 -15.08
N GLY A 265 -16.97 -7.72 -14.59
CA GLY A 265 -16.74 -9.04 -15.17
C GLY A 265 -15.35 -9.59 -14.87
N TRP A 266 -14.83 -10.41 -15.79
CA TRP A 266 -13.52 -11.04 -15.63
C TRP A 266 -12.38 -10.06 -15.98
N VAL A 267 -11.60 -9.70 -14.98
CA VAL A 267 -10.48 -8.76 -15.11
C VAL A 267 -9.17 -9.51 -14.85
N SER A 268 -8.17 -9.28 -15.70
CA SER A 268 -6.84 -9.85 -15.46
C SER A 268 -6.18 -9.18 -14.27
N GLU A 269 -5.45 -9.94 -13.48
CA GLU A 269 -4.66 -9.46 -12.34
C GLU A 269 -3.80 -8.23 -12.67
N SER A 270 -3.14 -8.22 -13.83
CA SER A 270 -2.30 -7.11 -14.29
C SER A 270 -3.04 -5.77 -14.41
N ARG A 271 -4.35 -5.79 -14.64
CA ARG A 271 -5.19 -4.58 -14.74
C ARG A 271 -5.66 -4.10 -13.36
N LEU A 272 -5.68 -4.97 -12.36
CA LEU A 272 -6.18 -4.66 -11.01
C LEU A 272 -5.17 -3.89 -10.18
N ARG A 273 -3.89 -3.83 -10.59
CA ARG A 273 -2.83 -3.15 -9.82
C ARG A 273 -2.81 -3.63 -8.36
N LEU A 274 -2.87 -4.95 -8.18
CA LEU A 274 -2.73 -5.57 -6.87
C LEU A 274 -1.34 -5.30 -6.31
N THR A 275 -1.25 -5.08 -5.00
CA THR A 275 0.02 -4.94 -4.27
C THR A 275 0.81 -6.24 -4.23
N GLU A 276 0.10 -7.37 -4.27
CA GLU A 276 0.66 -8.72 -4.23
C GLU A 276 0.02 -9.56 -5.34
N LYS A 277 0.83 -10.43 -5.94
CA LYS A 277 0.32 -11.34 -6.97
C LYS A 277 -0.54 -12.43 -6.36
N ILE A 278 -1.41 -12.99 -7.19
CA ILE A 278 -2.17 -14.18 -6.89
C ILE A 278 -1.45 -15.35 -7.53
N GLU A 279 -0.86 -16.19 -6.69
CA GLU A 279 -0.03 -17.33 -7.06
C GLU A 279 -0.80 -18.65 -6.97
N ARG A 280 -0.22 -19.71 -7.55
CA ARG A 280 -0.81 -21.06 -7.45
C ARG A 280 -0.80 -21.61 -6.03
N SER A 281 0.14 -21.15 -5.20
CA SER A 281 0.22 -21.48 -3.77
C SER A 281 -0.92 -20.88 -2.96
N ASP A 282 -1.59 -19.84 -3.47
CA ASP A 282 -2.76 -19.26 -2.82
C ASP A 282 -4.02 -20.11 -3.01
N ILE A 283 -4.00 -21.05 -3.97
CA ILE A 283 -5.13 -21.96 -4.23
C ILE A 283 -5.33 -22.86 -3.01
N PRO A 284 -6.54 -22.92 -2.44
CA PRO A 284 -6.84 -23.80 -1.33
C PRO A 284 -6.48 -25.27 -1.66
N PRO A 285 -5.88 -26.02 -0.72
CA PRO A 285 -5.52 -27.40 -0.96
C PRO A 285 -6.77 -28.25 -1.24
N LEU A 286 -6.76 -29.01 -2.34
CA LEU A 286 -7.73 -30.08 -2.58
C LEU A 286 -7.14 -31.44 -2.28
N ALA A 287 -8.01 -32.45 -2.17
CA ALA A 287 -7.64 -33.86 -2.09
C ALA A 287 -6.62 -34.24 -3.18
N GLU A 288 -5.66 -35.08 -2.79
CA GLU A 288 -4.53 -35.50 -3.62
C GLU A 288 -4.97 -36.05 -4.99
N GLY A 289 -4.25 -35.67 -6.06
CA GLY A 289 -4.51 -36.14 -7.42
C GLY A 289 -5.36 -35.20 -8.31
N SER A 290 -5.72 -34.02 -7.83
CA SER A 290 -6.55 -33.07 -8.58
C SER A 290 -5.80 -32.46 -9.79
N PRO A 291 -6.46 -32.27 -10.96
CA PRO A 291 -5.87 -31.59 -12.10
C PRO A 291 -5.48 -30.15 -11.75
N ARG A 292 -4.48 -29.59 -12.46
CA ARG A 292 -4.02 -28.20 -12.27
C ARG A 292 -5.23 -27.26 -12.32
N GLN A 293 -5.56 -26.67 -11.17
CA GLN A 293 -6.71 -25.78 -11.09
C GLN A 293 -6.45 -24.47 -11.87
N PRO A 294 -7.51 -23.91 -12.48
CA PRO A 294 -7.43 -22.63 -13.15
C PRO A 294 -7.27 -21.50 -12.13
N LEU A 295 -6.48 -20.48 -12.43
CA LEU A 295 -6.27 -19.32 -11.57
C LEU A 295 -7.45 -18.33 -11.71
N LEU A 296 -8.61 -18.75 -11.24
CA LEU A 296 -9.85 -17.99 -11.30
C LEU A 296 -10.36 -17.67 -9.91
N TRP A 297 -10.56 -16.38 -9.71
CA TRP A 297 -10.88 -15.80 -8.41
C TRP A 297 -12.13 -14.95 -8.53
N VAL A 298 -12.83 -14.78 -7.43
CA VAL A 298 -14.01 -13.94 -7.32
C VAL A 298 -13.74 -12.89 -6.25
N ALA A 299 -13.95 -11.63 -6.62
CA ALA A 299 -13.92 -10.51 -5.68
C ALA A 299 -15.19 -10.55 -4.84
N ASP A 300 -15.02 -10.77 -3.54
CA ASP A 300 -16.09 -10.65 -2.57
C ASP A 300 -16.03 -9.25 -1.93
N ASN A 301 -17.10 -8.49 -2.11
CA ASN A 301 -17.32 -7.25 -1.40
C ASN A 301 -18.04 -7.64 -0.11
N ALA A 302 -17.30 -8.08 0.91
CA ALA A 302 -17.85 -8.50 2.20
C ALA A 302 -18.93 -7.49 2.68
N GLY A 303 -20.19 -7.87 2.52
CA GLY A 303 -21.32 -6.94 2.55
C GLY A 303 -22.68 -7.62 2.50
N ASP A 304 -22.86 -8.75 1.82
CA ASP A 304 -24.13 -9.50 1.85
C ASP A 304 -23.86 -11.02 1.72
N ASP A 305 -24.33 -11.77 2.73
CA ASP A 305 -24.78 -13.16 2.65
C ASP A 305 -23.90 -14.21 1.94
N MET A 306 -22.71 -14.50 2.48
CA MET A 306 -22.06 -15.79 2.25
C MET A 306 -21.55 -16.36 3.59
N ASP A 307 -22.47 -16.96 4.34
CA ASP A 307 -22.15 -17.97 5.35
C ASP A 307 -21.68 -19.23 4.61
N GLU A 308 -20.38 -19.36 4.36
CA GLU A 308 -19.75 -20.67 4.19
C GLU A 308 -18.22 -20.55 4.33
N SER A 309 -17.67 -21.52 5.04
CA SER A 309 -16.38 -21.53 5.71
C SER A 309 -15.14 -21.36 4.81
N ASP A 310 -14.15 -20.67 5.39
CA ASP A 310 -12.70 -20.82 5.23
C ASP A 310 -11.93 -19.97 4.19
N LYS A 311 -11.15 -19.03 4.77
CA LYS A 311 -9.98 -18.30 4.26
C LYS A 311 -10.14 -17.65 2.88
N TYR A 312 -10.61 -16.40 2.91
CA TYR A 312 -10.39 -15.44 1.84
C TYR A 312 -8.90 -15.16 1.65
N LEU A 313 -8.47 -15.09 0.39
CA LEU A 313 -7.21 -14.47 0.05
C LEU A 313 -7.39 -12.95 0.10
N VAL A 314 -6.70 -12.29 1.04
CA VAL A 314 -6.75 -10.82 1.14
C VAL A 314 -5.63 -10.23 0.31
N ARG A 315 -5.99 -9.36 -0.64
CA ARG A 315 -5.06 -8.53 -1.42
C ARG A 315 -5.48 -7.07 -1.30
N TYR A 316 -4.57 -6.16 -1.65
CA TYR A 316 -4.90 -4.74 -1.76
C TYR A 316 -4.71 -4.30 -3.20
N ARG A 317 -5.57 -3.43 -3.71
CA ARG A 317 -5.40 -2.80 -5.02
C ARG A 317 -5.23 -1.29 -4.90
N CYS A 318 -4.35 -0.73 -5.72
CA CYS A 318 -4.22 0.72 -5.85
C CYS A 318 -5.28 1.26 -6.82
N SER A 319 -6.33 1.86 -6.29
CA SER A 319 -7.33 2.58 -7.08
C SER A 319 -7.09 4.08 -7.02
N GLN A 320 -7.42 4.78 -8.10
CA GLN A 320 -7.42 6.24 -8.12
C GLN A 320 -8.86 6.69 -8.05
N ARG A 321 -9.20 7.44 -7.01
CA ARG A 321 -10.54 8.00 -6.79
C ARG A 321 -10.49 9.52 -6.83
N LEU A 322 -11.61 10.11 -7.21
CA LEU A 322 -11.77 11.56 -7.31
C LEU A 322 -12.71 12.03 -6.20
N PHE A 323 -12.34 13.09 -5.49
CA PHE A 323 -13.15 13.64 -4.40
C PHE A 323 -13.36 15.14 -4.56
N PHE A 324 -14.58 15.61 -4.31
CA PHE A 324 -14.88 17.02 -4.09
C PHE A 324 -14.96 17.28 -2.59
N ASN A 325 -14.50 18.45 -2.17
CA ASN A 325 -14.87 18.98 -0.86
C ASN A 325 -16.32 19.47 -0.92
N VAL A 326 -17.08 19.27 0.15
CA VAL A 326 -18.50 19.68 0.21
C VAL A 326 -18.66 21.20 0.07
N SER A 327 -17.66 22.02 0.43
CA SER A 327 -17.69 23.46 0.15
C SER A 327 -17.59 23.81 -1.33
N GLN A 328 -17.17 22.85 -2.18
CA GLN A 328 -17.19 22.97 -3.63
C GLN A 328 -18.55 22.61 -4.23
N LEU A 329 -19.50 22.16 -3.41
CA LEU A 329 -20.83 21.81 -3.87
C LEU A 329 -21.79 23.02 -3.82
N THR A 330 -22.82 23.03 -4.68
CA THR A 330 -23.83 24.09 -4.84
C THR A 330 -24.99 23.97 -3.85
N THR A 331 -25.19 22.80 -3.24
CA THR A 331 -26.47 22.49 -2.59
C THR A 331 -26.35 22.37 -1.08
N LYS A 332 -27.24 23.07 -0.37
CA LYS A 332 -27.42 23.16 1.10
C LYS A 332 -27.72 21.82 1.82
N LYS A 333 -27.51 20.65 1.19
CA LYS A 333 -27.62 19.35 1.86
C LYS A 333 -26.43 19.01 2.77
N ALA A 334 -25.41 19.86 2.79
CA ALA A 334 -24.17 19.71 3.57
C ALA A 334 -24.30 19.68 5.11
N LEU A 335 -25.51 19.61 5.67
CA LEU A 335 -25.70 19.68 7.13
C LEU A 335 -26.52 18.55 7.75
N ILE A 336 -27.05 17.58 6.98
CA ILE A 336 -27.78 16.45 7.58
C ILE A 336 -27.59 15.17 6.76
N SER A 337 -26.59 14.36 7.15
CA SER A 337 -26.62 12.89 7.17
C SER A 337 -25.34 12.38 7.82
#